data_AF-A0A918W8I7-F1
#
_entry.id   AF-A0A918W8I7-F1
#
_cell.length_a   1.000
_cell.length_b   1.000
_cell.length_c   1.000
_cell.angle_alpha   90.00
_cell.angle_beta   90.00
_cell.angle_gamma   90.00
#
_symmetry.space_group_name_H-M   'P 1'
#
loop_
_entity.id
_entity.type
_entity.pdbx_description
1 polymer ?
#
loop_
_entity_poly.entity_id
_entity_poly.type
_entity_poly.pdbx_seq_one_letter_code
_entity_poly.pdbx_strand_id
1 'polypeptide(L)'
;MQESVDSVDPSEEFDEFDIFEMFRVVCPECDQPIALLAEEEALPEHALCPSAWNPFTLTVCPGTGRSADEARSTDEGAGVQEQDTALLLTLPQGLDWRTQPFSHIGGPGSRPIRAAQLRRAA
;
A
#
# COMPACT_ATOMS: atom_id res chain seq x y z
N MET A 1 19.41 -29.41 34.76
CA MET A 1 18.05 -29.59 34.25
C MET A 1 17.93 -28.67 33.05
N GLN A 2 18.04 -29.22 31.83
CA GLN A 2 17.81 -28.48 30.60
C GLN A 2 16.34 -28.68 30.27
N GLU A 3 15.57 -27.60 30.37
CA GLU A 3 14.17 -27.58 29.99
C GLU A 3 14.08 -27.67 28.46
N SER A 4 13.27 -28.60 27.96
CA SER A 4 13.03 -28.79 26.54
C SER A 4 12.19 -27.63 26.05
N VAL A 5 12.78 -26.75 25.24
CA VAL A 5 11.99 -25.75 24.50
C VAL A 5 11.16 -26.51 23.47
N ASP A 6 9.88 -26.67 23.77
CA ASP A 6 8.89 -27.20 22.83
C ASP A 6 8.93 -26.28 21.59
N SER A 7 9.23 -26.86 20.44
CA SER A 7 9.26 -26.12 19.18
C SER A 7 7.84 -25.72 18.86
N VAL A 8 7.49 -24.47 19.15
CA VAL A 8 6.29 -23.85 18.57
C VAL A 8 6.45 -23.90 17.06
N ASP A 9 5.57 -24.66 16.42
CA ASP A 9 5.53 -24.74 14.97
C ASP A 9 5.07 -23.37 14.44
N PRO A 10 5.90 -22.65 13.67
CA PRO A 10 5.56 -21.31 13.19
C PRO A 10 4.50 -21.34 12.06
N SER A 11 3.85 -22.47 11.77
CA SER A 11 2.74 -22.52 10.82
C SER A 11 1.37 -22.47 11.50
N GLU A 12 1.24 -22.89 12.76
CA GLU A 12 -0.06 -22.89 13.46
C GLU A 12 -0.40 -21.53 14.11
N GLU A 13 0.57 -20.60 14.23
CA GLU A 13 0.36 -19.27 14.83
C GLU A 13 0.10 -18.17 13.78
N PHE A 14 0.31 -18.43 12.48
CA PHE A 14 0.12 -17.42 11.41
C PHE A 14 -1.27 -17.44 10.76
N ASP A 15 -2.00 -18.55 10.82
CA ASP A 15 -3.36 -18.67 10.28
C ASP A 15 -4.43 -18.00 11.17
N GLU A 16 -4.08 -17.59 12.39
CA GLU A 16 -5.01 -16.94 13.35
C GLU A 16 -4.87 -15.41 13.41
N PHE A 17 -3.91 -14.81 12.70
CA PHE A 17 -3.83 -13.36 12.53
C PHE A 17 -4.64 -12.90 11.32
N ASP A 18 -5.92 -12.63 11.59
CA ASP A 18 -6.76 -11.61 10.95
C ASP A 18 -6.62 -11.46 9.42
N ILE A 19 -7.49 -12.16 8.69
CA ILE A 19 -8.05 -11.65 7.44
C ILE A 19 -8.81 -10.35 7.74
N PHE A 20 -8.09 -9.24 7.79
CA PHE A 20 -8.69 -7.92 7.97
C PHE A 20 -9.48 -7.53 6.72
N GLU A 21 -10.79 -7.38 6.88
CA GLU A 21 -11.66 -6.87 5.82
C GLU A 21 -11.37 -5.38 5.62
N MET A 22 -10.61 -5.07 4.56
CA MET A 22 -10.20 -3.71 4.23
C MET A 22 -10.95 -3.22 2.99
N PHE A 23 -11.61 -2.07 3.12
CA PHE A 23 -12.35 -1.43 2.03
C PHE A 23 -11.85 -0.01 1.78
N ARG A 24 -12.33 0.63 0.72
CA ARG A 24 -11.93 1.99 0.37
C ARG A 24 -13.09 2.96 0.38
N VAL A 25 -12.91 4.07 1.08
CA VAL A 25 -13.82 5.21 1.10
C VAL A 25 -13.13 6.45 0.54
N VAL A 26 -13.90 7.42 0.06
CA VAL A 26 -13.38 8.70 -0.43
C VAL A 26 -13.54 9.72 0.68
N CYS A 27 -12.44 10.30 1.15
CA CYS A 27 -12.48 11.37 2.14
C CYS A 27 -13.19 12.61 1.54
N PRO A 28 -14.23 13.17 2.20
CA PRO A 28 -14.97 14.31 1.67
C PRO A 28 -14.17 15.62 1.66
N GLU A 29 -13.01 15.68 2.33
CA GLU A 29 -12.19 16.89 2.43
C GLU A 29 -11.07 16.95 1.38
N CYS A 30 -10.50 15.81 0.98
CA CYS A 30 -9.36 15.78 0.05
C CYS A 30 -9.62 14.96 -1.22
N ASP A 31 -10.81 14.38 -1.36
CA ASP A 31 -11.24 13.51 -2.47
C ASP A 31 -10.29 12.32 -2.73
N GLN A 32 -9.43 11.97 -1.77
CA GLN A 32 -8.53 10.83 -1.89
C GLN A 32 -9.21 9.55 -1.40
N PRO A 33 -8.93 8.41 -2.06
CA PRO A 33 -9.34 7.11 -1.55
C PRO A 33 -8.50 6.75 -0.32
N ILE A 34 -9.17 6.43 0.78
CA ILE A 34 -8.61 6.03 2.06
C ILE A 34 -8.95 4.55 2.29
N ALA A 35 -7.96 3.76 2.66
CA ALA A 35 -8.18 2.39 3.11
C ALA A 35 -8.71 2.43 4.56
N LEU A 36 -9.79 1.69 4.81
CA LEU A 36 -10.46 1.63 6.10
C LEU A 36 -10.70 0.16 6.46
N LEU A 37 -10.50 -0.19 7.72
CA LEU A 37 -10.84 -1.52 8.24
C LEU A 37 -12.33 -1.57 8.59
N ALA A 38 -12.97 -2.74 8.47
CA ALA A 38 -14.40 -2.93 8.78
C ALA A 38 -14.81 -2.47 10.20
N GLU A 39 -13.89 -2.49 11.15
CA GLU A 39 -14.10 -2.08 12.54
C GLU A 39 -13.83 -0.60 12.83
N GLU A 40 -13.26 0.16 11.88
CA GLU A 40 -12.94 1.57 12.07
C GLU A 40 -14.15 2.47 11.79
N GLU A 41 -14.65 3.14 12.83
CA GLU A 41 -15.80 4.06 12.73
C GLU A 41 -15.42 5.48 12.26
N ALA A 42 -14.13 5.80 12.19
CA ALA A 42 -13.62 7.12 11.84
C ALA A 42 -12.45 7.03 10.85
N LEU A 43 -12.31 8.05 10.00
CA LEU A 43 -11.22 8.14 9.03
C LEU A 43 -9.88 8.22 9.76
N PRO A 44 -8.91 7.35 9.42
CA PRO A 44 -7.58 7.38 10.03
C PRO A 44 -6.84 8.67 9.65
N GLU A 45 -5.76 8.95 10.38
CA GLU A 45 -4.87 10.05 10.03
C GLU A 45 -4.28 9.82 8.63
N HIS A 46 -4.52 10.78 7.74
CA HIS A 46 -4.02 10.73 6.38
C HIS A 46 -3.55 12.11 5.93
N ALA A 47 -2.63 12.11 4.97
CA ALA A 47 -2.00 13.33 4.49
C ALA A 47 -2.80 13.96 3.34
N LEU A 48 -3.02 15.27 3.42
CA LEU A 48 -3.38 16.10 2.27
C LEU A 48 -2.11 16.43 1.49
N CYS A 49 -2.15 16.14 0.19
CA CYS A 49 -1.14 16.60 -0.77
C CYS A 49 -1.71 17.79 -1.54
N PRO A 50 -1.31 19.05 -1.23
CA PRO A 50 -1.90 20.24 -1.86
C PRO A 50 -1.69 20.30 -3.37
N SER A 51 -0.67 19.60 -3.89
CA SER A 51 -0.38 19.49 -5.32
C SER A 51 0.34 18.19 -5.63
N ALA A 52 -0.11 17.48 -6.66
CA ALA A 52 0.56 16.28 -7.17
C ALA A 52 2.02 16.53 -7.61
N TRP A 53 2.39 17.80 -7.86
CA TRP A 53 3.74 18.19 -8.29
C TRP A 53 4.67 18.58 -7.14
N ASN A 54 4.17 18.63 -5.89
CA ASN A 54 4.98 18.92 -4.72
C ASN A 54 4.62 17.99 -3.53
N PRO A 55 5.11 16.75 -3.54
CA PRO A 55 4.77 15.75 -2.52
C PRO A 55 5.47 15.98 -1.17
N PHE A 56 6.30 17.02 -1.04
CA PHE A 56 7.05 17.29 0.19
C PHE A 56 6.31 18.21 1.15
N THR A 57 5.17 18.77 0.74
CA THR A 57 4.34 19.67 1.55
C THR A 57 3.09 18.96 2.06
N LEU A 58 3.25 17.71 2.51
CA LEU A 58 2.16 16.95 3.12
C LEU A 58 1.80 17.56 4.48
N THR A 59 0.51 17.70 4.74
CA THR A 59 -0.04 18.09 6.04
C THR A 59 -1.14 17.12 6.42
N VAL A 60 -1.48 17.00 7.71
CA VAL A 60 -2.63 16.19 8.12
C VAL A 60 -3.90 16.74 7.46
N CYS A 61 -4.69 15.86 6.85
CA CYS A 61 -5.95 16.22 6.22
C CYS A 61 -6.96 16.66 7.30
N PRO A 62 -7.71 17.76 7.10
CA PRO A 62 -8.78 18.17 8.02
C PRO A 62 -9.93 17.14 8.12
N GLY A 63 -9.99 16.17 7.20
CA GLY A 63 -10.92 15.05 7.24
C GLY A 63 -10.52 13.92 8.22
N THR A 64 -9.33 13.97 8.80
CA THR A 64 -8.90 13.01 9.84
C THR A 64 -9.88 13.01 11.00
N GLY A 65 -10.30 11.81 11.43
CA GLY A 65 -11.22 11.63 12.56
C GLY A 65 -12.69 11.92 12.25
N ARG A 66 -13.06 12.25 11.01
CA ARG A 66 -14.47 12.29 10.60
C ARG A 66 -15.06 10.88 10.59
N SER A 67 -16.37 10.77 10.80
CA SER A 67 -17.07 9.48 10.75
C SER A 67 -16.92 8.83 9.37
N ALA A 68 -16.69 7.51 9.37
CA ALA A 68 -16.64 6.70 8.16
C ALA A 68 -17.95 6.76 7.36
N ASP A 69 -19.10 6.93 8.03
CA ASP A 69 -20.42 7.04 7.40
C ASP A 69 -20.58 8.32 6.56
N GLU A 70 -19.79 9.36 6.82
CA GLU A 70 -19.77 10.59 6.01
C GLU A 70 -18.96 10.42 4.71
N ALA A 71 -18.12 9.38 4.63
CA ALA A 71 -17.26 9.12 3.48
C ALA A 71 -17.98 8.23 2.47
N ARG A 72 -18.01 8.66 1.20
CA ARG A 72 -18.62 7.85 0.13
C ARG A 72 -17.76 6.61 -0.12
N SER A 73 -18.34 5.43 -0.30
CA SER A 73 -17.59 4.27 -0.79
C SER A 73 -16.93 4.59 -2.15
N THR A 74 -15.69 4.14 -2.34
CA THR A 74 -14.99 4.31 -3.63
C THR A 74 -15.70 3.57 -4.76
N ASP A 75 -16.54 2.59 -4.43
CA ASP A 75 -17.27 1.82 -5.43
C ASP A 75 -18.68 1.43 -4.99
N GLU A 76 -19.63 1.59 -5.90
CA GLU A 76 -20.93 0.89 -5.86
C GLU A 76 -20.85 -0.43 -6.67
N GLY A 77 -19.67 -0.81 -7.22
CA GLY A 77 -19.48 -1.94 -8.15
C GLY A 77 -18.35 -2.94 -7.87
N ALA A 78 -17.29 -2.60 -7.13
CA ALA A 78 -16.24 -3.52 -6.71
C ALA A 78 -16.52 -3.92 -5.26
N GLY A 79 -16.98 -5.15 -5.10
CA GLY A 79 -17.08 -5.79 -3.80
C GLY A 79 -15.74 -5.77 -3.06
N VAL A 80 -15.84 -6.05 -1.76
CA VAL A 80 -14.71 -6.30 -0.85
C VAL A 80 -13.69 -7.19 -1.53
N GLN A 81 -12.49 -6.66 -1.78
CA GLN A 81 -11.42 -7.41 -2.41
C GLN A 81 -10.61 -8.10 -1.33
N GLU A 82 -10.96 -9.34 -1.05
CA GLU A 82 -10.14 -10.25 -0.26
C GLU A 82 -8.89 -10.58 -1.08
N GLN A 83 -7.72 -10.08 -0.65
CA GLN A 83 -6.45 -10.30 -1.34
C GLN A 83 -5.48 -10.98 -0.39
N ASP A 84 -4.92 -12.11 -0.82
CA ASP A 84 -3.87 -12.82 -0.09
C ASP A 84 -2.63 -11.92 0.09
N THR A 85 -2.29 -11.62 1.34
CA THR A 85 -1.18 -10.74 1.71
C THR A 85 0.16 -11.30 1.25
N ALA A 86 0.32 -12.62 1.21
CA ALA A 86 1.55 -13.25 0.73
C ALA A 86 1.77 -12.97 -0.75
N LEU A 87 0.70 -12.92 -1.56
CA LEU A 87 0.79 -12.55 -2.98
C LEU A 87 1.14 -11.07 -3.17
N LEU A 88 0.57 -10.18 -2.36
CA LEU A 88 0.83 -8.72 -2.44
C LEU A 88 2.26 -8.35 -2.02
N LEU A 89 2.80 -9.07 -1.04
CA LEU A 89 4.11 -8.77 -0.45
C LEU A 89 5.25 -9.53 -1.12
N THR A 90 4.94 -10.55 -1.94
CA THR A 90 5.96 -11.28 -2.71
C THR A 90 6.38 -10.48 -3.94
N LEU A 91 7.63 -9.99 -3.92
CA LEU A 91 8.23 -9.37 -5.09
C LEU A 91 8.43 -10.41 -6.21
N PRO A 92 8.14 -10.07 -7.47
CA PRO A 92 8.44 -10.94 -8.60
C PRO A 92 9.92 -11.35 -8.62
N GLN A 93 10.19 -12.60 -8.95
CA GLN A 93 11.57 -13.08 -9.12
C GLN A 93 12.30 -12.22 -10.16
N GLY A 94 13.41 -11.61 -9.77
CA GLY A 94 14.19 -10.71 -10.63
C GLY A 94 13.79 -9.23 -10.58
N LEU A 95 12.77 -8.85 -9.80
CA LEU A 95 12.47 -7.43 -9.57
C LEU A 95 13.42 -6.85 -8.51
N ASP A 96 14.57 -6.36 -8.95
CA ASP A 96 15.41 -5.47 -8.13
C ASP A 96 14.95 -4.02 -8.33
N TRP A 97 14.13 -3.52 -7.39
CA TRP A 97 13.59 -2.15 -7.40
C TRP A 97 14.70 -1.07 -7.46
N ARG A 98 15.93 -1.39 -7.03
CA ARG A 98 17.07 -0.47 -7.07
C ARG A 98 17.63 -0.25 -8.47
N THR A 99 17.42 -1.20 -9.37
CA THR A 99 17.88 -1.13 -10.77
C THR A 99 16.84 -0.55 -11.72
N GLN A 100 15.66 -0.22 -11.20
CA GLN A 100 14.58 0.35 -12.01
C GLN A 100 14.97 1.76 -12.50
N PRO A 101 14.57 2.14 -13.72
CA PRO A 101 14.97 3.40 -14.35
C PRO A 101 14.48 4.66 -13.62
N PHE A 102 13.53 4.51 -12.70
CA PHE A 102 13.00 5.57 -11.85
C PHE A 102 13.59 5.56 -10.43
N SER A 103 14.47 4.61 -10.09
CA SER A 103 15.12 4.57 -8.79
C SER A 103 16.10 5.73 -8.67
N HIS A 104 15.99 6.52 -7.60
CA HIS A 104 16.91 7.64 -7.31
C HIS A 104 18.31 7.18 -6.85
N ILE A 105 18.65 5.90 -6.98
CA ILE A 105 20.04 5.41 -6.86
C ILE A 105 20.82 5.91 -8.09
N GLY A 106 21.10 7.19 -8.02
CA GLY A 106 21.68 7.96 -9.09
C GLY A 106 22.61 9.01 -8.55
N GLY A 107 23.66 8.61 -7.84
CA GLY A 107 24.73 9.52 -7.44
C GLY A 107 25.39 10.22 -8.65
N PRO A 108 26.25 11.23 -8.43
CA PRO A 108 26.97 11.91 -9.50
C PRO A 108 27.74 10.90 -10.37
N GLY A 109 27.30 10.70 -11.61
CA GLY A 109 27.88 9.72 -12.54
C GLY A 109 26.97 8.53 -12.88
N SER A 110 25.79 8.41 -12.26
CA SER A 110 24.78 7.47 -12.74
C SER A 110 24.35 7.83 -14.16
N ARG A 111 24.37 6.83 -15.05
CA ARG A 111 23.90 6.96 -16.42
C ARG A 111 22.71 6.02 -16.56
N PRO A 112 21.56 6.50 -17.06
CA PRO A 112 20.43 5.62 -17.30
C PRO A 112 20.86 4.47 -18.21
N ILE A 113 20.44 3.25 -17.87
CA ILE A 113 20.62 2.08 -18.73
C ILE A 113 19.89 2.40 -20.04
N ARG A 114 20.62 2.37 -21.17
CA ARG A 114 20.00 2.60 -22.48
C ARG A 114 19.08 1.42 -22.77
N ALA A 115 17.77 1.66 -22.77
CA ALA A 115 16.80 0.65 -23.18
C ALA A 115 17.18 0.13 -24.58
N ALA A 116 17.26 -1.20 -24.73
CA ALA A 116 17.43 -1.81 -26.03
C ALA A 116 16.26 -1.35 -26.92
N GLN A 117 16.56 -0.78 -28.08
CA GLN A 117 15.54 -0.34 -29.02
C GLN A 117 14.72 -1.56 -29.43
N LEU A 118 13.51 -1.69 -28.86
CA LEU A 118 12.50 -2.63 -29.33
C LEU A 118 12.25 -2.31 -30.81
N ARG A 119 12.78 -3.16 -31.70
CA ARG A 119 12.51 -3.09 -33.13
C ARG A 119 11.01 -3.25 -33.31
N ARG A 120 10.32 -2.19 -33.74
CA ARG A 120 8.93 -2.29 -34.19
C ARG A 120 8.90 -3.28 -35.35
N ALA A 121 8.25 -4.42 -35.16
CA ALA A 121 7.84 -5.27 -36.27
C ALA A 121 6.76 -4.51 -37.05
N ALA A 122 6.99 -4.34 -38.35
CA ALA A 122 6.05 -3.75 -39.30
C ALA A 122 5.03 -4.80 -39.75
#